data_AF-A0A3B8MTP2-F1
#
_entry.id   AF-A0A3B8MTP2-F1
#
_cell.length_a   1.000
_cell.length_b   1.000
_cell.length_c   1.000
_cell.angle_alpha   90.00
_cell.angle_beta   90.00
_cell.angle_gamma   90.00
#
_symmetry.space_group_name_H-M   'P 1'
#
loop_
_entity.id
_entity.type
_entity.pdbx_description
1 polymer ?
#
loop_
_entity_poly.entity_id
_entity_poly.type
_entity_poly.pdbx_seq_one_letter_code
_entity_poly.pdbx_strand_id
1 'polypeptide(L)'
;MPVNVLDPHYLSFVEEVLPVAVEKEIGVIAMKTLAGTPGVIPATGTATVSECLRFAMSLPVSTVCSGMDSLDKLRQNVSIAREFAPLDDEERLALLVRTVEQGRQGKRESYKARH
;
A
#
# COMPACT_ATOMS: atom_id res chain seq x y z
N MET A 1 -8.59 -5.57 0.93
CA MET A 1 -8.93 -4.19 0.55
C MET A 1 -7.69 -3.46 0.01
N PRO A 2 -7.83 -2.38 -0.77
CA PRO A 2 -6.70 -1.54 -1.17
C PRO A 2 -5.97 -0.98 0.05
N VAL A 3 -4.65 -1.15 0.12
CA VAL A 3 -3.79 -0.60 1.16
C VAL A 3 -2.47 -0.18 0.51
N ASN A 4 -2.22 1.12 0.37
CA ASN A 4 -1.03 1.65 -0.28
C ASN A 4 -0.75 3.08 0.18
N VAL A 5 0.41 3.63 -0.16
CA VAL A 5 0.86 4.96 0.32
C VAL A 5 0.09 6.15 -0.30
N LEU A 6 -0.68 5.96 -1.37
CA LEU A 6 -1.58 6.99 -1.89
C LEU A 6 -2.92 7.00 -1.15
N ASP A 7 -3.30 5.87 -0.54
CA ASP A 7 -4.63 5.64 -0.01
C ASP A 7 -5.09 6.67 1.04
N PRO A 8 -4.24 7.07 2.01
CA PRO A 8 -4.61 8.04 3.05
C PRO A 8 -5.05 9.41 2.50
N HIS A 9 -4.71 9.75 1.26
CA HIS A 9 -4.91 11.11 0.72
C HIS A 9 -6.27 11.32 0.06
N TYR A 10 -7.03 10.27 -0.25
CA TYR A 10 -8.31 10.40 -0.96
C TYR A 10 -9.20 9.18 -0.79
N LEU A 11 -10.41 9.34 -0.22
CA LEU A 11 -11.37 8.25 0.04
C LEU A 11 -10.67 7.00 0.62
N SER A 12 -10.00 7.19 1.76
CA SER A 12 -9.04 6.24 2.30
C SER A 12 -9.73 4.99 2.86
N PHE A 13 -9.26 3.82 2.43
CA PHE A 13 -9.60 2.57 3.08
C PHE A 13 -8.85 2.40 4.42
N VAL A 14 -7.61 2.88 4.50
CA VAL A 14 -6.76 2.81 5.69
C VAL A 14 -7.33 3.64 6.84
N GLU A 15 -7.86 4.83 6.57
CA GLU A 15 -8.41 5.69 7.62
C GLU A 15 -9.88 5.34 7.95
N GLU A 16 -10.69 4.96 6.96
CA GLU A 16 -12.15 4.81 7.16
C GLU A 16 -12.61 3.36 7.36
N VAL A 17 -11.95 2.39 6.71
CA VAL A 17 -12.45 1.00 6.64
C VAL A 17 -11.63 0.06 7.51
N LEU A 18 -10.30 0.21 7.51
CA LEU A 18 -9.38 -0.66 8.25
C LEU A 18 -9.66 -0.63 9.77
N PRO A 19 -9.87 0.52 10.44
CA PRO A 19 -10.13 0.55 11.88
C PRO A 19 -11.41 -0.20 12.24
N VAL A 20 -12.47 -0.04 11.42
CA VAL A 20 -13.75 -0.74 11.62
C VAL A 20 -13.61 -2.24 11.41
N ALA A 21 -12.80 -2.68 10.44
CA ALA A 21 -12.52 -4.10 10.22
C ALA A 21 -11.79 -4.71 11.43
N VAL A 22 -10.82 -3.98 11.99
CA VAL A 22 -10.08 -4.41 13.18
C VAL A 22 -10.99 -4.48 14.41
N GLU A 23 -11.82 -3.45 14.64
CA GLU A 23 -12.80 -3.43 15.74
C GLU A 23 -13.77 -4.62 15.69
N LYS A 24 -14.14 -5.04 14.48
CA LYS A 24 -15.06 -6.17 14.24
C LYS A 24 -14.36 -7.52 14.12
N GLU A 25 -13.06 -7.61 14.42
CA GLU A 25 -12.26 -8.83 14.32
C GLU A 25 -12.28 -9.47 12.91
N ILE A 26 -12.39 -8.65 11.87
CA ILE A 26 -12.40 -9.09 10.47
C ILE A 26 -10.97 -9.14 9.94
N GLY A 27 -10.53 -10.31 9.50
CA GLY A 27 -9.22 -10.49 8.87
C GLY A 27 -9.09 -9.69 7.57
N VAL A 28 -8.05 -8.87 7.48
CA VAL A 28 -7.81 -7.99 6.32
C VAL A 28 -6.72 -8.56 5.42
N ILE A 29 -7.09 -8.85 4.17
CA ILE A 29 -6.14 -9.14 3.08
C ILE A 29 -5.83 -7.83 2.36
N ALA A 30 -4.65 -7.25 2.58
CA ALA A 30 -4.20 -6.07 1.87
C ALA A 30 -3.90 -6.41 0.40
N MET A 31 -4.35 -5.55 -0.52
CA MET A 31 -4.12 -5.69 -1.95
C MET A 31 -3.82 -4.32 -2.57
N LYS A 32 -3.40 -4.30 -3.84
CA LYS A 32 -3.11 -3.06 -4.58
C LYS A 32 -2.05 -2.19 -3.89
N THR A 33 -1.08 -2.82 -3.21
CA THR A 33 0.01 -2.14 -2.49
C THR A 33 0.84 -1.20 -3.37
N LEU A 34 0.87 -1.45 -4.68
CA LEU A 34 1.53 -0.61 -5.69
C LEU A 34 0.56 0.29 -6.48
N ALA A 35 -0.67 0.51 -6.00
CA ALA A 35 -1.78 1.24 -6.65
C ALA A 35 -2.21 0.66 -8.02
N GLY A 36 -2.18 -0.66 -8.17
CA GLY A 36 -2.66 -1.37 -9.37
C GLY A 36 -1.54 -1.87 -10.29
N THR A 37 -1.92 -2.36 -11.46
CA THR A 37 -1.01 -2.98 -12.45
C THR A 37 -0.56 -1.93 -13.47
N PRO A 38 0.74 -1.86 -13.84
CA PRO A 38 1.84 -2.77 -13.47
C PRO A 38 2.62 -2.37 -12.20
N GLY A 39 2.11 -1.41 -11.41
CA GLY A 39 2.78 -0.82 -10.25
C GLY A 39 2.90 0.68 -10.43
N VAL A 40 1.79 1.39 -10.21
CA VAL A 40 1.67 2.81 -10.51
C VAL A 40 2.59 3.65 -9.62
N ILE A 41 2.68 3.32 -8.32
CA ILE A 41 3.50 4.11 -7.37
C ILE A 41 4.99 4.06 -7.74
N PRO A 42 5.64 2.88 -7.88
CA PRO A 42 7.05 2.83 -8.29
C PRO A 42 7.32 3.50 -9.65
N ALA A 43 6.39 3.41 -10.60
CA ALA A 43 6.54 4.04 -11.90
C ALA A 43 6.58 5.59 -11.83
N THR A 44 6.02 6.19 -10.78
CA THR A 44 6.14 7.65 -10.55
C THR A 44 7.45 8.06 -9.87
N GLY A 45 8.22 7.12 -9.33
CA GLY A 45 9.41 7.39 -8.51
C GLY A 45 9.12 7.96 -7.11
N THR A 46 7.85 8.04 -6.69
CA THR A 46 7.48 8.63 -5.37
C THR A 46 7.69 7.70 -4.19
N ALA A 47 7.60 6.39 -4.40
CA ALA A 47 8.00 5.37 -3.43
C ALA A 47 8.43 4.09 -4.15
N THR A 48 9.35 3.36 -3.55
CA THR A 48 9.86 2.07 -4.02
C THR A 48 8.87 0.94 -3.72
N VAL A 49 9.07 -0.22 -4.38
CA VAL A 49 8.32 -1.45 -4.08
C VAL A 49 8.48 -1.85 -2.61
N SER A 50 9.70 -1.72 -2.07
CA SER A 50 10.00 -2.04 -0.66
C SER A 50 9.21 -1.16 0.29
N GLU A 51 9.23 0.16 0.10
CA GLU A 51 8.48 1.09 0.94
C GLU A 51 6.96 0.82 0.87
N CYS A 52 6.43 0.52 -0.33
CA CYS A 52 5.01 0.22 -0.49
C CYS A 52 4.59 -1.06 0.25
N LEU A 53 5.39 -2.12 0.17
CA LEU A 53 5.12 -3.38 0.86
C LEU A 53 5.33 -3.25 2.38
N ARG A 54 6.41 -2.58 2.82
CA ARG A 54 6.66 -2.29 4.25
C ARG A 54 5.51 -1.48 4.84
N PHE A 55 5.01 -0.46 4.13
CA PHE A 55 3.85 0.32 4.55
C PHE A 55 2.63 -0.56 4.77
N ALA A 56 2.27 -1.39 3.79
CA ALA A 56 1.11 -2.28 3.91
C ALA A 56 1.27 -3.31 5.04
N MET A 57 2.46 -3.88 5.22
CA MET A 57 2.77 -4.84 6.29
C MET A 57 2.85 -4.22 7.69
N SER A 58 3.06 -2.89 7.80
CA SER A 58 3.13 -2.18 9.08
C SER A 58 1.75 -1.81 9.64
N LEU A 59 0.69 -1.98 8.85
CA LEU A 59 -0.69 -1.73 9.25
C LEU A 59 -1.33 -3.01 9.83
N PRO A 60 -2.43 -2.91 10.59
CA PRO A 60 -3.12 -4.06 11.19
C PRO A 60 -3.87 -4.92 10.14
N VAL A 61 -3.12 -5.53 9.23
CA VAL A 61 -3.60 -6.42 8.17
C VAL A 61 -3.18 -7.85 8.49
N SER A 62 -4.02 -8.82 8.12
CA SER A 62 -3.74 -10.24 8.37
C SER A 62 -2.75 -10.82 7.36
N THR A 63 -2.75 -10.32 6.12
CA THR A 63 -1.80 -10.73 5.08
C THR A 63 -1.74 -9.70 3.96
N VAL A 64 -0.64 -9.69 3.21
CA VAL A 64 -0.44 -8.86 2.02
C VAL A 64 -0.44 -9.73 0.77
N CYS A 65 -1.41 -9.49 -0.12
CA CYS A 65 -1.48 -10.08 -1.44
C CYS A 65 -0.73 -9.18 -2.45
N SER A 66 0.50 -9.58 -2.80
CA SER A 66 1.36 -8.88 -3.77
C SER A 66 1.34 -9.56 -5.14
N GLY A 67 1.09 -8.76 -6.19
CA GLY A 67 1.10 -9.24 -7.57
C GLY A 67 2.51 -9.44 -8.10
N MET A 68 2.68 -10.45 -8.96
CA MET A 68 3.93 -10.78 -9.62
C MET A 68 3.66 -11.45 -10.96
N ASP A 69 4.38 -11.04 -11.99
CA ASP A 69 4.32 -11.59 -13.36
C ASP A 69 5.66 -12.21 -13.80
N SER A 70 6.65 -12.23 -12.90
CA SER A 70 7.98 -12.78 -13.14
C SER A 70 8.59 -13.34 -11.86
N LEU A 71 9.54 -14.27 -12.02
CA LEU A 71 10.30 -14.82 -10.90
C LEU A 71 11.13 -13.77 -10.16
N ASP A 72 11.58 -12.72 -10.85
CA ASP A 72 12.38 -11.67 -10.21
C ASP A 72 11.53 -10.82 -9.27
N LYS A 73 10.29 -10.49 -9.66
CA LYS A 73 9.33 -9.82 -8.76
C LYS A 73 8.94 -10.73 -7.59
N LEU A 74 8.75 -12.04 -7.83
CA LEU A 74 8.53 -13.00 -6.75
C LEU A 74 9.68 -12.97 -5.74
N ARG A 75 10.93 -13.09 -6.20
CA ARG A 75 12.12 -13.08 -5.33
C ARG A 75 12.24 -11.76 -4.56
N GLN A 76 12.00 -10.63 -5.23
CA GLN A 76 12.01 -9.31 -4.59
C GLN A 76 10.96 -9.23 -3.47
N ASN A 77 9.71 -9.62 -3.76
CA ASN A 77 8.63 -9.60 -2.78
C ASN A 77 8.95 -10.51 -1.57
N VAL A 78 9.49 -11.70 -1.82
CA VAL A 78 9.90 -12.64 -0.75
C VAL A 78 11.06 -12.08 0.08
N SER A 79 12.06 -11.44 -0.53
CA SER A 79 13.17 -10.80 0.21
C SER A 79 12.64 -9.72 1.14
N ILE A 80 11.79 -8.82 0.62
CA ILE A 80 11.19 -7.73 1.40
C ILE A 80 10.36 -8.28 2.57
N ALA A 81 9.61 -9.35 2.35
CA ALA A 81 8.82 -9.98 3.43
C ALA A 81 9.70 -10.68 4.47
N ARG A 82 10.81 -11.31 4.07
CA ARG A 82 11.76 -11.97 4.99
C ARG A 82 12.57 -11.00 5.83
N GLU A 83 12.95 -9.88 5.23
CA GLU A 83 13.74 -8.81 5.86
C GLU A 83 12.85 -7.70 6.42
N PHE A 84 11.56 -7.99 6.62
CA PHE A 84 10.59 -6.99 7.03
C PHE A 84 10.96 -6.38 8.38
N ALA A 85 11.17 -5.07 8.36
CA ALA A 85 11.11 -4.20 9.50
C ALA A 85 9.92 -3.25 9.33
N PRO A 86 9.05 -3.07 10.34
CA PRO A 86 8.00 -2.07 10.31
C PRO A 86 8.58 -0.68 9.97
N LEU A 87 7.78 0.16 9.31
CA LEU A 87 8.13 1.58 9.20
C LEU A 87 7.94 2.23 10.57
N ASP A 88 8.92 3.01 11.01
CA ASP A 88 8.70 3.91 12.13
C ASP A 88 7.81 5.11 11.72
N ASP A 89 7.42 5.92 12.71
CA ASP A 89 6.53 7.06 12.48
C ASP A 89 7.16 8.12 11.56
N GLU A 90 8.49 8.30 11.59
CA GLU A 90 9.20 9.28 10.76
C GLU A 90 9.28 8.79 9.31
N GLU A 91 9.67 7.54 9.08
CA GLU A 91 9.65 6.87 7.78
C GLU A 91 8.25 6.91 7.17
N ARG A 92 7.22 6.59 7.97
CA ARG A 92 5.82 6.64 7.51
C ARG A 92 5.41 8.05 7.13
N LEU A 93 5.69 9.04 7.97
CA LEU A 93 5.34 10.44 7.69
C LEU A 93 6.05 10.96 6.44
N ALA A 94 7.34 10.67 6.28
CA ALA A 94 8.11 11.05 5.10
C ALA A 94 7.54 10.43 3.81
N LEU A 95 7.08 9.17 3.87
CA LEU A 95 6.38 8.52 2.76
C LEU A 95 5.06 9.21 2.43
N LEU A 96 4.25 9.54 3.45
CA LEU A 96 2.98 10.22 3.25
C LEU A 96 3.17 11.61 2.64
N VAL A 97 4.14 12.39 3.12
CA VAL A 97 4.47 13.72 2.57
C VAL A 97 4.86 13.63 1.09
N ARG A 98 5.71 12.67 0.70
CA ARG A 98 6.13 12.49 -0.70
C ARG A 98 4.99 12.08 -1.64
N THR A 99 3.92 11.49 -1.09
CA THR A 99 2.84 10.88 -1.88
C THR A 99 1.57 11.72 -1.97
N VAL A 100 1.47 12.83 -1.21
CA VAL A 100 0.32 13.75 -1.21
C VAL A 100 -0.10 14.14 -2.63
N GLU A 101 0.83 14.66 -3.44
CA GLU A 101 0.51 15.17 -4.78
C GLU A 101 -0.02 14.09 -5.72
N GLN A 102 0.43 12.84 -5.54
CA GLN A 102 -0.01 11.72 -6.37
C GLN A 102 -1.33 11.11 -5.87
N GLY A 103 -1.63 11.22 -4.56
CA GLY A 103 -2.81 10.63 -3.93
C GLY A 103 -4.04 11.53 -3.86
N ARG A 104 -3.88 12.86 -3.78
CA ARG A 104 -4.94 13.83 -3.43
C ARG A 104 -6.26 13.80 -4.23
N GLN A 105 -6.28 13.18 -5.41
CA GLN A 105 -7.46 13.13 -6.30
C GLN A 105 -7.87 11.69 -6.66
N GLY A 106 -7.20 10.67 -6.12
CA GLY A 106 -7.47 9.26 -6.44
C GLY A 106 -7.27 8.86 -7.91
N LYS A 107 -6.76 9.75 -8.77
CA LYS A 107 -6.60 9.50 -10.22
C LYS A 107 -5.71 8.31 -10.56
N ARG A 108 -4.79 7.96 -9.65
CA ARG A 108 -3.87 6.83 -9.79
C ARG A 108 -4.41 5.52 -9.24
N GLU A 109 -5.57 5.57 -8.60
CA GLU A 109 -6.24 4.43 -7.98
C GLU A 109 -7.56 4.19 -8.72
N SER A 110 -7.52 3.50 -9.86
CA SER A 110 -8.68 3.34 -10.75
C SER A 110 -9.93 2.77 -10.06
N TYR A 111 -9.75 1.98 -9.00
CA TYR A 111 -10.81 1.43 -8.17
C TYR A 111 -11.51 2.46 -7.25
N LYS A 112 -11.01 3.70 -7.16
CA LYS A 112 -11.66 4.82 -6.47
C LYS A 112 -12.41 5.75 -7.43
N ALA A 113 -12.28 5.55 -8.73
CA ALA A 113 -13.05 6.31 -9.72
C ALA A 113 -14.53 5.91 -9.64
N ARG A 114 -15.43 6.90 -9.65
CA ARG A 114 -16.86 6.66 -9.83
C ARG A 114 -17.14 6.52 -11.32
N HIS A 115 -17.79 5.44 -11.72
CA HIS A 115 -18.41 5.28 -13.04
C HIS A 115 -19.78 5.95 -13.06
#